data_AF-A0A9W6CIV1-F1
#
_entry.id   AF-A0A9W6CIV1-F1
#
_cell.length_a   1.000
_cell.length_b   1.000
_cell.length_c   1.000
_cell.angle_alpha   90.00
_cell.angle_beta   90.00
_cell.angle_gamma   90.00
#
_symmetry.space_group_name_H-M   'P 1'
#
loop_
_entity.id
_entity.type
_entity.pdbx_description
1 polymer ?
#
loop_
_entity_poly.entity_id
_entity_poly.type
_entity_poly.pdbx_seq_one_letter_code
_entity_poly.pdbx_strand_id
1 'polypeptide(L)'
;MIAAVLSIISIPHWSIAAAQLFVLLCALGCSIYLFAMRPDRFWYAGRAVAESIKTITWRYVCRAEPFQGDDAVARNDFSQTLKQIVEQNREVCQSLTEHLEGQQFTPVMEEMRSLPLEKRRETYAQSRISDQLTWYAKKAAFNRRMSRYFFWALIAVNTIAVICAALRMVFAAQPYWPTDAFVAMAASVLSWMQAKRFSELAASYALAAHEISLIREKSMLPNTQDEFSQFVGDAENAFSREHTQWVARKDV
;
A
#
# COMPACT_ATOMS: atom_id res chain seq x y z
N MET A 1 -1.52 -14.82 -20.17
CA MET A 1 -1.30 -16.18 -19.61
C MET A 1 -2.39 -17.17 -20.01
N ILE A 2 -3.66 -16.98 -19.62
CA ILE A 2 -4.76 -17.96 -19.86
C ILE A 2 -4.97 -18.24 -21.36
N ALA A 3 -4.98 -17.20 -22.21
CA ALA A 3 -5.11 -17.38 -23.67
C ALA A 3 -3.97 -18.19 -24.31
N ALA A 4 -2.73 -18.06 -23.80
CA ALA A 4 -1.58 -18.82 -24.30
C ALA A 4 -1.63 -20.29 -23.86
N VAL A 5 -2.17 -20.57 -22.68
CA VAL A 5 -2.40 -21.95 -22.20
C VAL A 5 -3.54 -22.62 -22.98
N LEU A 6 -4.62 -21.89 -23.27
CA LEU A 6 -5.73 -22.36 -24.11
C LEU A 6 -5.26 -22.72 -25.53
N SER A 7 -4.26 -22.02 -26.06
CA SER A 7 -3.68 -22.31 -27.38
C SER A 7 -2.96 -23.67 -27.47
N ILE A 8 -2.58 -24.29 -26.33
CA ILE A 8 -1.99 -25.64 -26.31
C ILE A 8 -3.07 -26.72 -26.47
N ILE A 9 -4.29 -26.44 -26.02
CA ILE A 9 -5.42 -27.38 -26.13
C ILE A 9 -5.92 -27.28 -27.57
N SER A 10 -5.11 -27.80 -28.50
CA SER A 10 -5.38 -27.82 -29.93
C SER A 10 -6.37 -28.94 -30.26
N ILE A 11 -7.57 -28.88 -29.66
CA ILE A 11 -8.73 -29.60 -30.17
C ILE A 11 -9.33 -28.67 -31.23
N PRO A 12 -9.52 -29.12 -32.49
CA PRO A 12 -10.07 -28.29 -33.57
C PRO A 12 -11.57 -28.09 -33.36
N HIS A 13 -11.93 -27.40 -32.28
CA HIS A 13 -13.30 -27.11 -31.90
C HIS A 13 -13.45 -25.60 -31.75
N TRP A 14 -14.43 -25.04 -32.46
CA TRP A 14 -14.76 -23.61 -32.46
C TRP A 14 -14.96 -23.01 -31.05
N SER A 15 -15.30 -23.85 -30.06
CA SER A 15 -15.46 -23.49 -28.66
C SER A 15 -14.17 -22.99 -28.01
N ILE A 16 -13.00 -23.53 -28.38
CA ILE A 16 -11.70 -23.08 -27.84
C ILE A 16 -11.32 -21.72 -28.42
N ALA A 17 -11.55 -21.52 -29.72
CA ALA A 17 -11.36 -20.23 -30.37
C ALA A 17 -12.30 -19.16 -29.79
N ALA A 18 -13.57 -19.52 -29.53
CA ALA A 18 -14.53 -18.63 -28.88
C ALA A 18 -14.10 -18.27 -27.43
N ALA A 19 -13.61 -19.25 -26.65
CA ALA A 19 -13.10 -19.01 -25.31
C ALA A 19 -11.86 -18.10 -25.32
N GLN A 20 -10.94 -18.30 -26.27
CA GLN A 20 -9.77 -17.45 -26.44
C GLN A 20 -10.16 -16.01 -26.79
N LEU A 21 -11.10 -15.84 -27.73
CA LEU A 21 -11.64 -14.52 -28.08
C LEU A 21 -12.27 -13.84 -26.86
N PHE A 22 -13.08 -14.57 -26.09
CA PHE A 22 -13.69 -14.03 -24.88
C PHE A 22 -12.65 -13.58 -23.84
N VAL A 23 -11.61 -14.39 -23.58
CA VAL A 23 -10.52 -14.03 -22.66
C VAL A 23 -9.79 -12.76 -23.14
N LEU A 24 -9.54 -12.62 -24.44
CA LEU A 24 -8.91 -11.43 -25.01
C LEU A 24 -9.81 -10.20 -24.91
N LEU A 25 -11.12 -10.33 -25.18
CA LEU A 25 -12.10 -9.25 -25.01
C LEU A 25 -12.22 -8.81 -23.55
N CYS A 26 -12.23 -9.75 -22.59
CA CYS A 26 -12.20 -9.42 -21.17
C CYS A 26 -10.91 -8.69 -20.79
N ALA A 27 -9.74 -9.14 -21.26
CA ALA A 27 -8.47 -8.49 -20.98
C ALA A 27 -8.42 -7.06 -21.56
N LEU A 28 -8.93 -6.87 -22.78
CA LEU A 28 -9.07 -5.56 -23.40
C LEU A 28 -10.05 -4.67 -22.62
N GLY A 29 -11.22 -5.19 -22.25
CA GLY A 29 -12.21 -4.50 -21.45
C GLY A 29 -11.67 -4.06 -20.09
N CYS A 30 -10.95 -4.94 -19.38
CA CYS A 30 -10.25 -4.59 -18.15
C CYS A 30 -9.20 -3.49 -18.37
N SER A 31 -8.46 -3.54 -19.48
CA SER A 31 -7.44 -2.53 -19.78
C SER A 31 -8.06 -1.17 -20.05
N ILE A 32 -9.15 -1.13 -20.83
CA ILE A 32 -9.93 0.09 -21.09
C ILE A 32 -10.52 0.63 -19.78
N TYR A 33 -11.10 -0.24 -18.95
CA TYR A 33 -11.66 0.15 -17.66
C TYR A 33 -10.60 0.74 -16.72
N LEU A 34 -9.45 0.07 -16.57
CA LEU A 34 -8.35 0.56 -15.73
C LEU A 34 -7.83 1.91 -16.22
N PHE A 35 -7.74 2.10 -17.54
CA PHE A 35 -7.31 3.37 -18.14
C PHE A 35 -8.34 4.49 -17.94
N ALA A 36 -9.63 4.19 -18.11
CA ALA A 36 -10.72 5.17 -18.03
C ALA A 36 -11.05 5.57 -16.59
N MET A 37 -11.17 4.60 -15.68
CA MET A 37 -11.64 4.85 -14.31
C MET A 37 -10.51 5.20 -13.33
N ARG A 38 -9.26 4.83 -13.63
CA ARG A 38 -8.08 5.04 -12.77
C ARG A 38 -8.38 4.80 -11.27
N PRO A 39 -8.91 3.62 -10.90
CA PRO A 39 -9.32 3.32 -9.53
C PRO A 39 -8.16 3.41 -8.52
N ASP A 40 -6.93 3.27 -9.00
CA ASP A 40 -5.71 3.51 -8.25
C ASP A 40 -5.66 4.92 -7.67
N ARG A 41 -6.05 5.96 -8.44
CA ARG A 41 -6.06 7.35 -7.96
C ARG A 41 -7.02 7.55 -6.79
N PHE A 42 -8.23 7.00 -6.89
CA PHE A 42 -9.21 7.04 -5.80
C PHE A 42 -8.70 6.35 -4.55
N TRP A 43 -8.08 5.17 -4.69
CA TRP A 43 -7.50 4.45 -3.57
C TRP A 43 -6.36 5.25 -2.89
N TYR A 44 -5.48 5.87 -3.68
CA TYR A 44 -4.38 6.68 -3.13
C TYR A 44 -4.88 7.94 -2.44
N ALA A 45 -5.80 8.67 -3.07
CA ALA A 45 -6.36 9.87 -2.48
C ALA A 45 -7.12 9.53 -1.18
N GLY A 46 -7.88 8.42 -1.16
CA GLY A 46 -8.56 7.96 0.06
C GLY A 46 -7.58 7.59 1.17
N ARG A 47 -6.48 6.92 0.83
CA ARG A 47 -5.39 6.64 1.78
C ARG A 47 -4.75 7.93 2.31
N ALA A 48 -4.50 8.91 1.45
CA ALA A 48 -3.89 10.19 1.85
C ALA A 48 -4.80 10.99 2.81
N VAL A 49 -6.11 10.98 2.56
CA VAL A 49 -7.11 11.56 3.48
C VAL A 49 -7.08 10.84 4.83
N ALA A 50 -7.13 9.51 4.83
CA ALA A 50 -7.13 8.73 6.06
C ALA A 50 -5.85 8.95 6.89
N GLU A 51 -4.68 9.02 6.25
CA GLU A 51 -3.42 9.31 6.95
C GLU A 51 -3.39 10.76 7.47
N SER A 52 -3.88 11.73 6.70
CA SER A 52 -4.01 13.13 7.17
C SER A 52 -4.89 13.23 8.41
N ILE A 53 -6.05 12.57 8.40
CA ILE A 53 -6.98 12.53 9.55
C ILE A 53 -6.30 11.88 10.77
N LYS A 54 -5.59 10.76 10.59
CA LYS A 54 -4.83 10.13 11.68
C LYS A 54 -3.79 11.09 12.27
N THR A 55 -3.01 11.76 11.42
CA THR A 55 -1.97 12.70 11.85
C THR A 55 -2.56 13.85 12.67
N ILE A 56 -3.62 14.52 12.19
CA ILE A 56 -4.23 15.61 12.96
C ILE A 56 -4.88 15.11 14.25
N THR A 57 -5.42 13.89 14.24
CA THR A 57 -6.03 13.28 15.43
C THR A 57 -4.97 13.05 16.49
N TRP A 58 -3.83 12.44 16.13
CA TRP A 58 -2.71 12.22 17.04
C TRP A 58 -2.12 13.53 17.58
N ARG A 59 -1.96 14.54 16.72
CA ARG A 59 -1.55 15.88 17.16
C ARG A 59 -2.53 16.48 18.18
N TYR A 60 -3.84 16.36 17.93
CA TYR A 60 -4.87 16.85 18.84
C TYR A 60 -4.81 16.15 20.20
N VAL A 61 -4.84 14.81 20.23
CA VAL A 61 -4.86 14.08 21.51
C VAL A 61 -3.55 14.24 22.30
N CYS A 62 -2.41 14.40 21.61
CA CYS A 62 -1.12 14.65 22.24
C CYS A 62 -0.90 16.11 22.69
N ARG A 63 -1.84 17.03 22.46
CA ARG A 63 -1.64 18.48 22.65
C ARG A 63 -0.42 19.03 21.89
N ALA A 64 -0.16 18.47 20.71
CA ALA A 64 0.91 18.91 19.84
C ALA A 64 0.44 20.04 18.91
N GLU A 65 1.38 20.82 18.37
CA GLU A 65 1.08 21.90 17.42
C GLU A 65 0.22 21.40 16.23
N PRO A 66 -0.87 22.10 15.87
CA PRO A 66 -1.35 23.43 16.36
C PRO A 66 -2.34 23.40 17.54
N PHE A 67 -2.48 22.26 18.24
CA PHE A 67 -3.52 22.02 19.27
C PHE A 67 -3.00 22.05 20.72
N GLN A 68 -1.91 22.77 20.98
CA GLN A 68 -1.26 22.89 22.29
C GLN A 68 -2.00 23.82 23.27
N GLY A 69 -2.91 24.65 22.78
CA GLY A 69 -3.66 25.63 23.56
C GLY A 69 -4.80 25.03 24.41
N ASP A 70 -5.68 25.92 24.86
CA ASP A 70 -6.88 25.57 25.63
C ASP A 70 -7.76 24.56 24.89
N ASP A 71 -8.44 23.68 25.65
CA ASP A 71 -9.21 22.59 25.07
C ASP A 71 -10.39 23.07 24.23
N ALA A 72 -11.02 24.21 24.57
CA ALA A 72 -12.11 24.77 23.77
C ALA A 72 -11.61 25.26 22.40
N VAL A 73 -10.47 25.95 22.38
CA VAL A 73 -9.84 26.46 21.16
C VAL A 73 -9.33 25.30 20.31
N ALA A 74 -8.56 24.39 20.90
CA ALA A 74 -8.01 23.23 20.21
C ALA A 74 -9.10 22.33 19.60
N ARG A 75 -10.25 22.18 20.28
CA ARG A 75 -11.40 21.43 19.76
C ARG A 75 -12.00 22.10 18.53
N ASN A 76 -12.17 23.42 18.58
CA ASN A 76 -12.66 24.18 17.43
C ASN A 76 -11.69 24.10 16.25
N ASP A 77 -10.40 24.29 16.50
CA ASP A 77 -9.37 24.26 15.45
C ASP A 77 -9.25 22.87 14.83
N PHE A 78 -9.35 21.81 15.64
CA PHE A 78 -9.37 20.43 15.15
C PHE A 78 -10.60 20.16 14.26
N SER A 79 -11.78 20.62 14.68
CA SER A 79 -13.01 20.51 13.88
C SER A 79 -12.88 21.24 12.54
N GLN A 80 -12.35 22.46 12.54
CA GLN A 80 -12.11 23.23 11.33
C GLN A 80 -11.09 22.55 10.41
N THR A 81 -9.98 22.06 10.97
CA THR A 81 -8.95 21.34 10.22
C THR A 81 -9.51 20.05 9.59
N LEU A 82 -10.32 19.29 10.33
CA LEU A 82 -10.96 18.07 9.83
C LEU A 82 -11.91 18.39 8.67
N LYS A 83 -12.73 19.44 8.79
CA LYS A 83 -13.60 19.91 7.72
C LYS A 83 -12.81 20.30 6.48
N GLN A 84 -11.71 21.04 6.63
CA GLN A 84 -10.85 21.45 5.52
C GLN A 84 -10.27 20.24 4.78
N ILE A 85 -9.77 19.22 5.50
CA ILE A 85 -9.26 17.99 4.87
C ILE A 85 -10.35 17.29 4.04
N VAL A 86 -11.56 17.20 4.58
CA VAL A 86 -12.70 16.56 3.89
C VAL A 86 -13.12 17.38 2.67
N GLU A 87 -13.20 18.71 2.79
CA GLU A 87 -13.59 19.61 1.70
C GLU A 87 -12.56 19.61 0.55
N GLN A 88 -11.26 19.61 0.87
CA GLN A 88 -10.19 19.52 -0.12
C GLN A 88 -10.20 18.20 -0.89
N ASN A 89 -10.79 17.15 -0.31
CA ASN A 89 -10.83 15.79 -0.90
C ASN A 89 -12.28 15.31 -1.14
N ARG A 90 -13.20 16.24 -1.41
CA ARG A 90 -14.65 15.99 -1.44
C ARG A 90 -15.06 14.86 -2.38
N GLU A 91 -14.47 14.76 -3.57
CA GLU A 91 -14.79 13.70 -4.55
C GLU A 91 -14.53 12.29 -3.99
N VAL A 92 -13.44 12.15 -3.25
CA VAL A 92 -13.02 10.89 -2.63
C VAL A 92 -13.86 10.60 -1.40
N CYS A 93 -14.11 11.62 -0.57
CA CYS A 93 -14.95 11.46 0.61
C CYS A 93 -16.39 11.10 0.22
N GLN A 94 -16.98 11.74 -0.79
CA GLN A 94 -18.34 11.44 -1.25
C GLN A 94 -18.52 10.00 -1.73
N SER A 95 -17.49 9.40 -2.34
CA SER A 95 -17.54 8.00 -2.78
C SER A 95 -17.30 6.98 -1.65
N LEU A 96 -16.78 7.42 -0.50
CA LEU A 96 -16.43 6.55 0.64
C LEU A 96 -17.36 6.70 1.85
N THR A 97 -18.14 7.78 1.93
CA THR A 97 -18.94 8.12 3.12
C THR A 97 -20.37 7.59 2.98
N GLU A 98 -20.56 6.28 3.08
CA GLU A 98 -21.89 5.66 3.23
C GLU A 98 -22.42 5.74 4.68
N HIS A 99 -21.54 5.97 5.65
CA HIS A 99 -21.86 5.95 7.09
C HIS A 99 -21.48 7.28 7.76
N LEU A 100 -22.41 8.23 7.78
CA LEU A 100 -22.24 9.58 8.36
C LEU A 100 -22.53 9.66 9.87
N GLU A 101 -22.95 8.56 10.51
CA GLU A 101 -23.42 8.54 11.90
C GLU A 101 -22.29 8.49 12.95
N GLY A 102 -21.03 8.46 12.52
CA GLY A 102 -19.87 8.39 13.42
C GLY A 102 -19.63 9.70 14.19
N GLN A 103 -19.35 9.58 15.50
CA GLN A 103 -18.90 10.72 16.30
C GLN A 103 -17.52 11.20 15.81
N GLN A 104 -17.42 12.45 15.36
CA GLN A 104 -16.15 13.07 14.95
C GLN A 104 -15.22 13.34 16.15
N PHE A 105 -15.80 13.47 17.34
CA PHE A 105 -15.09 13.58 18.61
C PHE A 105 -15.48 12.38 19.46
N THR A 106 -14.54 11.48 19.69
CA THR A 106 -14.79 10.29 20.50
C THR A 106 -14.46 10.58 21.97
N PRO A 107 -15.16 9.96 22.94
CA PRO A 107 -14.82 10.08 24.36
C PRO A 107 -13.37 9.70 24.67
N VAL A 108 -12.82 8.73 23.92
CA VAL A 108 -11.43 8.27 24.04
C VAL A 108 -10.43 9.38 23.69
N MET A 109 -10.75 10.25 22.73
CA MET A 109 -9.89 11.39 22.38
C MET A 109 -9.83 12.41 23.52
N GLU A 110 -10.97 12.71 24.15
CA GLU A 110 -11.05 13.63 25.29
C GLU A 110 -10.33 13.06 26.52
N GLU A 111 -10.56 11.77 26.82
CA GLU A 111 -9.88 11.05 27.88
C GLU A 111 -8.37 11.08 27.67
N MET A 112 -7.89 10.66 26.50
CA MET A 112 -6.46 10.61 26.20
C MET A 112 -5.81 11.98 26.33
N ARG A 113 -6.46 13.04 25.81
CA ARG A 113 -5.95 14.42 25.90
C ARG A 113 -5.84 14.93 27.34
N SER A 114 -6.72 14.48 28.23
CA SER A 114 -6.71 14.84 29.66
C SER A 114 -5.63 14.13 30.48
N LEU A 115 -5.02 13.08 29.93
CA LEU A 115 -4.01 12.29 30.66
C LEU A 115 -2.73 13.10 30.94
N PRO A 116 -2.01 12.76 32.03
CA PRO A 116 -0.68 13.28 32.28
C PRO A 116 0.28 13.05 31.10
N LEU A 117 1.28 13.93 30.96
CA LEU A 117 2.28 13.88 29.90
C LEU A 117 2.87 12.48 29.70
N GLU A 118 3.29 11.85 30.79
CA GLU A 118 3.87 10.51 30.80
C GLU A 118 2.98 9.47 30.13
N LYS A 119 1.68 9.48 30.46
CA LYS A 119 0.72 8.52 29.90
C LYS A 119 0.40 8.80 28.45
N ARG A 120 0.31 10.08 28.04
CA ARG A 120 0.14 10.44 26.62
C ARG A 120 1.36 10.04 25.78
N ARG A 121 2.56 10.26 26.31
CA ARG A 121 3.83 9.87 25.67
C ARG A 121 3.92 8.36 25.49
N GLU A 122 3.64 7.60 26.54
CA GLU A 122 3.59 6.13 26.49
C GLU A 122 2.56 5.64 25.46
N THR A 123 1.35 6.19 25.49
CA THR A 123 0.25 5.81 24.58
C THR A 123 0.60 6.11 23.13
N TYR A 124 1.19 7.27 22.84
CA TYR A 124 1.65 7.64 21.51
C TYR A 124 2.76 6.71 21.01
N ALA A 125 3.76 6.42 21.84
CA ALA A 125 4.85 5.51 21.47
C ALA A 125 4.34 4.09 21.17
N GLN A 126 3.40 3.58 21.96
CA GLN A 126 2.88 2.22 21.80
C GLN A 126 1.84 2.12 20.68
N SER A 127 0.86 3.01 20.67
CA SER A 127 -0.30 2.88 19.77
C SER A 127 -0.06 3.48 18.39
N ARG A 128 0.76 4.53 18.30
CA ARG A 128 1.01 5.23 17.04
C ARG A 128 2.34 4.82 16.42
N ILE A 129 3.44 5.05 17.13
CA ILE A 129 4.79 4.81 16.59
C ILE A 129 5.02 3.30 16.37
N SER A 130 4.70 2.47 17.37
CA SER A 130 4.97 1.03 17.27
C SER A 130 4.06 0.32 16.27
N ASP A 131 2.80 0.76 16.11
CA ASP A 131 1.91 0.25 15.05
C ASP A 131 2.44 0.62 13.66
N GLN A 132 2.83 1.89 13.47
CA GLN A 132 3.43 2.35 12.20
C GLN A 132 4.70 1.56 11.86
N LEU A 133 5.61 1.38 12.84
CA LEU A 133 6.82 0.58 12.71
C LEU A 133 6.50 -0.87 12.31
N THR A 134 5.56 -1.50 13.00
CA THR A 134 5.16 -2.89 12.75
C THR A 134 4.57 -3.05 11.36
N TRP A 135 3.72 -2.11 10.92
CA TRP A 135 3.13 -2.11 9.59
C TRP A 135 4.22 -2.04 8.50
N TYR A 136 5.16 -1.10 8.61
CA TYR A 136 6.24 -0.94 7.64
C TYR A 136 7.20 -2.13 7.63
N ALA A 137 7.60 -2.64 8.80
CA ALA A 137 8.46 -3.82 8.91
C ALA A 137 7.78 -5.06 8.27
N LYS A 138 6.49 -5.28 8.55
CA LYS A 138 5.70 -6.36 7.96
C LYS A 138 5.58 -6.20 6.45
N LYS A 139 5.36 -4.98 5.95
CA LYS A 139 5.32 -4.69 4.50
C LYS A 139 6.66 -4.93 3.84
N ALA A 140 7.77 -4.53 4.44
CA ALA A 140 9.11 -4.82 3.92
C ALA A 140 9.36 -6.34 3.81
N ALA A 141 9.05 -7.09 4.88
CA ALA A 141 9.19 -8.54 4.91
C ALA A 141 8.31 -9.25 3.87
N PHE A 142 7.06 -8.81 3.73
CA PHE A 142 6.14 -9.34 2.72
C PHE A 142 6.69 -9.14 1.30
N ASN A 143 7.10 -7.92 0.96
CA ASN A 143 7.62 -7.62 -0.38
C ASN A 143 8.93 -8.38 -0.66
N ARG A 144 9.81 -8.53 0.33
CA ARG A 144 11.03 -9.36 0.21
C ARG A 144 10.69 -10.83 -0.04
N ARG A 145 9.69 -11.39 0.64
CA ARG A 145 9.21 -12.76 0.43
C ARG A 145 8.60 -12.92 -0.97
N MET A 146 7.75 -11.99 -1.40
CA MET A 146 7.14 -12.02 -2.74
C MET A 146 8.17 -11.90 -3.85
N SER A 147 9.16 -11.02 -3.70
CA SER A 147 10.28 -10.90 -4.65
C SER A 147 11.00 -12.24 -4.82
N ARG A 148 11.35 -12.91 -3.72
CA ARG A 148 12.01 -14.22 -3.74
C ARG A 148 11.12 -15.31 -4.34
N TYR A 149 9.83 -15.32 -3.97
CA TYR A 149 8.86 -16.28 -4.48
C TYR A 149 8.73 -16.19 -6.01
N PHE A 150 8.49 -14.99 -6.54
CA PHE A 150 8.36 -14.80 -7.99
C PHE A 150 9.67 -15.06 -8.74
N PHE A 151 10.82 -14.74 -8.14
CA PHE A 151 12.12 -15.07 -8.71
C PHE A 151 12.30 -16.59 -8.88
N TRP A 152 12.02 -17.37 -7.84
CA TRP A 152 12.07 -18.83 -7.93
C TRP A 152 11.00 -19.41 -8.86
N ALA A 153 9.80 -18.85 -8.87
CA ALA A 153 8.75 -19.24 -9.82
C ALA A 153 9.21 -19.00 -11.28
N LEU A 154 9.87 -17.86 -11.55
CA LEU A 154 10.41 -17.56 -12.87
C LEU A 154 11.51 -18.55 -13.28
N ILE A 155 12.42 -18.90 -12.36
CA ILE A 155 13.45 -19.93 -12.61
C ILE A 155 12.81 -21.28 -12.92
N ALA A 156 11.82 -21.70 -12.12
CA ALA A 156 11.14 -22.98 -12.31
C ALA A 156 10.43 -23.05 -13.67
N VAL A 157 9.66 -22.02 -14.04
CA VAL A 157 8.96 -21.95 -15.33
C VAL A 157 9.94 -21.97 -16.51
N ASN A 158 11.04 -21.21 -16.45
CA ASN A 158 12.07 -21.24 -17.49
C ASN A 158 12.78 -22.58 -17.57
N THR A 159 13.06 -23.23 -16.44
CA THR A 159 13.68 -24.57 -16.40
C THR A 159 12.79 -25.59 -17.10
N ILE A 160 11.47 -25.57 -16.81
CA ILE A 160 10.50 -26.44 -17.48
C ILE A 160 10.44 -26.11 -18.99
N ALA A 161 10.45 -24.84 -19.37
CA ALA A 161 10.48 -24.44 -20.79
C ALA A 161 11.71 -25.02 -21.52
N VAL A 162 12.89 -24.95 -20.90
CA VAL A 162 14.14 -25.49 -21.45
C VAL A 162 14.10 -27.01 -21.56
N ILE A 163 13.59 -27.71 -20.53
CA ILE A 163 13.42 -29.18 -20.57
C ILE A 163 12.45 -29.57 -21.69
N CYS A 164 11.32 -28.89 -21.82
CA CYS A 164 10.36 -29.13 -22.92
C CYS A 164 11.01 -28.88 -24.29
N ALA A 165 11.81 -27.82 -24.44
CA ALA A 165 12.54 -27.54 -25.66
C ALA A 165 13.58 -28.61 -26.00
N ALA A 166 14.32 -29.12 -25.00
CA ALA A 166 15.29 -30.19 -25.17
C ALA A 166 14.61 -31.52 -25.54
N LEU A 167 13.54 -31.89 -24.86
CA LEU A 167 12.76 -33.10 -25.16
C LEU A 167 12.12 -33.04 -26.54
N ARG A 168 11.67 -31.87 -27.00
CA ARG A 168 11.20 -31.66 -28.37
C ARG A 168 12.24 -32.02 -29.42
N MET A 169 13.53 -31.78 -29.16
CA MET A 169 14.61 -32.16 -30.09
C MET A 169 14.82 -33.67 -30.16
N VAL A 170 14.64 -34.38 -29.04
CA VAL A 170 14.81 -35.85 -28.96
C VAL A 170 13.58 -36.59 -29.51
N PHE A 171 12.38 -36.08 -29.23
CA PHE A 171 11.10 -36.68 -29.61
C PHE A 171 10.43 -35.87 -30.72
N ALA A 172 11.14 -35.68 -31.83
CA ALA A 172 10.68 -34.86 -32.97
C ALA A 172 9.39 -35.37 -33.64
N ALA A 173 9.01 -36.63 -33.40
CA ALA A 173 7.78 -37.23 -33.94
C ALA A 173 6.49 -36.80 -33.20
N GLN A 174 6.60 -36.15 -32.03
CA GLN A 174 5.44 -35.64 -31.29
C GLN A 174 5.08 -34.22 -31.77
N PRO A 175 3.88 -34.00 -32.34
CA PRO A 175 3.52 -32.71 -32.96
C PRO A 175 3.35 -31.56 -31.96
N TYR A 176 2.95 -31.86 -30.72
CA TYR A 176 2.51 -30.86 -29.74
C TYR A 176 3.47 -30.82 -28.55
N TRP A 177 4.11 -29.66 -28.35
CA TRP A 177 4.93 -29.37 -27.18
C TRP A 177 4.47 -28.07 -26.52
N PRO A 178 4.28 -28.04 -25.19
CA PRO A 178 3.77 -26.88 -24.47
C PRO A 178 4.81 -25.76 -24.26
N THR A 179 5.97 -25.84 -24.94
CA THR A 179 7.12 -24.93 -24.76
C THR A 179 6.69 -23.46 -24.89
N ASP A 180 5.90 -23.13 -25.89
CA ASP A 180 5.48 -21.74 -26.16
C ASP A 180 4.62 -21.16 -25.02
N ALA A 181 3.81 -21.97 -24.35
CA ALA A 181 3.06 -21.48 -23.21
C ALA A 181 3.94 -21.31 -21.96
N PHE A 182 4.94 -22.17 -21.74
CA PHE A 182 5.90 -21.95 -20.66
C PHE A 182 6.71 -20.68 -20.88
N VAL A 183 7.10 -20.38 -22.12
CA VAL A 183 7.73 -19.10 -22.50
C VAL A 183 6.77 -17.92 -22.23
N ALA A 184 5.51 -18.03 -22.66
CA ALA A 184 4.51 -16.98 -22.39
C ALA A 184 4.22 -16.79 -20.90
N MET A 185 4.24 -17.87 -20.11
CA MET A 185 4.14 -17.81 -18.64
C MET A 185 5.36 -17.12 -18.03
N ALA A 186 6.58 -17.47 -18.46
CA ALA A 186 7.80 -16.81 -17.99
C ALA A 186 7.78 -15.31 -18.28
N ALA A 187 7.42 -14.91 -19.51
CA ALA A 187 7.26 -13.51 -19.88
C ALA A 187 6.20 -12.81 -19.01
N SER A 188 5.05 -13.47 -18.77
CA SER A 188 3.98 -12.91 -17.92
C SER A 188 4.46 -12.69 -16.47
N VAL A 189 5.17 -13.67 -15.89
CA VAL A 189 5.74 -13.57 -14.54
C VAL A 189 6.77 -12.45 -14.47
N LEU A 190 7.65 -12.36 -15.47
CA LEU A 190 8.66 -11.31 -15.55
C LEU A 190 8.01 -9.91 -15.66
N SER A 191 7.02 -9.74 -16.53
CA SER A 191 6.26 -8.49 -16.64
C SER A 191 5.55 -8.14 -15.33
N TRP A 192 5.00 -9.12 -14.60
CA TRP A 192 4.41 -8.89 -13.30
C TRP A 192 5.44 -8.45 -12.25
N MET A 193 6.62 -9.06 -12.24
CA MET A 193 7.73 -8.65 -11.36
C MET A 193 8.18 -7.22 -11.64
N GLN A 194 8.34 -6.86 -12.92
CA GLN A 194 8.71 -5.51 -13.33
C GLN A 194 7.63 -4.49 -12.98
N ALA A 195 6.34 -4.85 -13.14
CA ALA A 195 5.24 -3.97 -12.76
C ALA A 195 5.13 -3.76 -11.24
N LYS A 196 5.38 -4.79 -10.43
CA LYS A 196 5.24 -4.72 -8.97
C LYS A 196 6.49 -4.23 -8.23
N ARG A 197 7.68 -4.31 -8.82
CA ARG A 197 8.96 -3.83 -8.25
C ARG A 197 9.15 -4.27 -6.79
N PHE A 198 8.83 -5.53 -6.46
CA PHE A 198 8.80 -6.02 -5.07
C PHE A 198 10.12 -5.82 -4.31
N SER A 199 11.27 -5.94 -5.00
CA SER A 199 12.59 -5.71 -4.41
C SER A 199 12.78 -4.26 -3.96
N GLU A 200 12.39 -3.31 -4.80
CA GLU A 200 12.50 -1.89 -4.53
C GLU A 200 11.55 -1.47 -3.40
N LEU A 201 10.29 -1.91 -3.45
CA LEU A 201 9.34 -1.64 -2.36
C LEU A 201 9.83 -2.22 -1.03
N ALA A 202 10.43 -3.41 -1.05
CA ALA A 202 11.00 -4.00 0.17
C ALA A 202 12.12 -3.13 0.75
N ALA A 203 13.00 -2.57 -0.09
CA ALA A 203 14.07 -1.68 0.34
C ALA A 203 13.52 -0.36 0.90
N SER A 204 12.57 0.29 0.20
CA SER A 204 11.97 1.54 0.66
C SER A 204 11.22 1.39 1.98
N TYR A 205 10.44 0.30 2.15
CA TYR A 205 9.76 0.05 3.42
C TYR A 205 10.71 -0.32 4.56
N ALA A 206 11.82 -1.00 4.26
CA ALA A 206 12.83 -1.30 5.28
C ALA A 206 13.54 -0.04 5.77
N LEU A 207 13.83 0.91 4.87
CA LEU A 207 14.39 2.21 5.23
C LEU A 207 13.42 2.99 6.12
N ALA A 208 12.15 3.12 5.71
CA ALA A 208 11.12 3.78 6.53
C ALA A 208 10.98 3.13 7.92
N ALA A 209 10.92 1.80 7.99
CA ALA A 209 10.89 1.10 9.28
C ALA A 209 12.11 1.43 10.16
N HIS A 210 13.30 1.56 9.56
CA HIS A 210 14.50 1.94 10.29
C HIS A 210 14.42 3.38 10.82
N GLU A 211 13.99 4.35 10.00
CA GLU A 211 13.79 5.74 10.42
C GLU A 211 12.76 5.85 11.56
N ILE A 212 11.64 5.13 11.46
CA ILE A 212 10.63 5.08 12.52
C ILE A 212 11.17 4.42 13.79
N SER A 213 12.05 3.43 13.68
CA SER A 213 12.71 2.83 14.85
C SER A 213 13.55 3.86 15.61
N LEU A 214 14.27 4.75 14.90
CA LEU A 214 15.03 5.84 15.53
C LEU A 214 14.10 6.87 16.22
N ILE A 215 12.94 7.17 15.62
CA ILE A 215 11.90 8.00 16.25
C ILE A 215 11.40 7.33 17.53
N ARG A 216 11.17 6.01 17.49
CA ARG A 216 10.72 5.23 18.65
C ARG A 216 11.71 5.27 19.80
N GLU A 217 13.01 5.14 19.53
CA GLU A 217 14.06 5.22 20.56
C GLU A 217 14.05 6.57 21.29
N LYS A 218 13.73 7.65 20.57
CA LYS A 218 13.65 9.00 21.13
C LYS A 218 12.31 9.32 21.81
N SER A 219 11.31 8.44 21.71
CA SER A 219 9.94 8.72 22.14
C SER A 219 9.75 9.01 23.62
N MET A 220 10.68 8.55 24.47
CA MET A 220 10.64 8.74 25.92
C MET A 220 11.57 9.86 26.42
N LEU A 221 12.28 10.56 25.52
CA LEU A 221 13.15 11.68 25.87
C LEU A 221 12.40 12.98 26.24
N PRO A 222 11.29 13.36 25.58
CA PRO A 222 10.61 14.62 25.86
C PRO A 222 9.99 14.66 27.25
N ASN A 223 10.50 15.50 28.14
CA ASN A 223 10.09 15.56 29.55
C ASN A 223 9.18 16.76 29.87
N THR A 224 9.00 17.66 28.91
CA THR A 224 8.08 18.80 29.01
C THR A 224 6.97 18.72 27.97
N GLN A 225 5.90 19.51 28.18
CA GLN A 225 4.78 19.59 27.23
C GLN A 225 5.24 20.11 25.87
N ASP A 226 6.13 21.11 25.85
CA ASP A 226 6.62 21.74 24.63
C ASP A 226 7.55 20.80 23.84
N GLU A 227 8.47 20.11 24.53
CA GLU A 227 9.32 19.10 23.90
C GLU A 227 8.48 17.95 23.31
N PHE A 228 7.43 17.52 24.02
CA PHE A 228 6.56 16.45 23.53
C PHE A 228 5.73 16.90 22.34
N SER A 229 5.21 18.13 22.36
CA SER A 229 4.53 18.75 21.24
C SER A 229 5.40 18.80 19.99
N GLN A 230 6.65 19.26 20.14
CA GLN A 230 7.63 19.30 19.04
C GLN A 230 7.95 17.89 18.53
N PHE A 231 8.21 16.94 19.43
CA PHE A 231 8.48 15.55 19.06
C PHE A 231 7.34 14.91 18.26
N VAL A 232 6.09 15.07 18.71
CA VAL A 232 4.90 14.57 17.99
C VAL A 232 4.76 15.26 16.64
N GLY A 233 4.98 16.58 16.59
CA GLY A 233 5.00 17.34 15.35
C GLY A 233 6.01 16.80 14.34
N ASP A 234 7.26 16.59 14.77
CA ASP A 234 8.34 16.08 13.93
C ASP A 234 8.10 14.64 13.47
N ALA A 235 7.61 13.79 14.36
CA ALA A 235 7.29 12.40 14.06
C ALA A 235 6.15 12.29 13.03
N GLU A 236 5.04 13.02 13.23
CA GLU A 236 3.93 13.00 12.29
C GLU A 236 4.28 13.66 10.94
N ASN A 237 5.09 14.73 10.96
CA ASN A 237 5.63 15.32 9.73
C ASN A 237 6.52 14.32 8.98
N ALA A 238 7.35 13.53 9.68
CA ALA A 238 8.16 12.49 9.08
C ALA A 238 7.28 11.41 8.42
N PHE A 239 6.24 10.93 9.10
CA PHE A 239 5.30 9.95 8.54
C PHE A 239 4.59 10.48 7.28
N SER A 240 4.20 11.76 7.28
CA SER A 240 3.57 12.41 6.13
C SER A 240 4.54 12.56 4.94
N ARG A 241 5.80 12.96 5.20
CA ARG A 241 6.84 13.06 4.15
C ARG A 241 7.10 11.72 3.46
N GLU A 242 7.24 10.64 4.23
CA GLU A 242 7.42 9.30 3.67
C GLU A 242 6.26 8.91 2.74
N HIS A 243 5.02 9.22 3.15
CA HIS A 243 3.85 8.91 2.35
C HIS A 243 3.88 9.68 1.01
N THR A 244 4.17 10.97 1.06
CA THR A 244 4.26 11.83 -0.15
C THR A 244 5.41 11.39 -1.07
N GLN A 245 6.59 11.07 -0.53
CA GLN A 245 7.70 10.55 -1.32
C GLN A 245 7.40 9.20 -1.97
N TRP A 246 6.56 8.38 -1.33
CA TRP A 246 6.13 7.10 -1.91
C TRP A 246 5.15 7.29 -3.07
N VAL A 247 4.25 8.28 -2.98
CA VAL A 247 3.36 8.66 -4.08
C VAL A 247 4.19 9.20 -5.25
N ALA A 248 5.09 10.16 -5.00
CA ALA A 248 5.91 10.78 -6.05
C ALA A 248 6.80 9.79 -6.81
N ARG A 249 7.33 8.74 -6.14
CA ARG A 249 8.16 7.70 -6.78
C ARG A 249 7.39 6.73 -7.68
N LYS A 250 6.07 6.73 -7.64
CA LYS A 250 5.22 5.88 -8.50
C LYS A 250 4.67 6.59 -9.72
N ASP A 251 4.63 7.93 -9.68
CA ASP A 251 4.18 8.76 -10.80
C ASP A 251 5.28 9.01 -11.84
N VAL A 252 6.52 8.55 -11.57
CA VAL A 252 7.69 8.55 -12.47
C VAL A 252 7.97 7.13 -12.94
#